data_AF-A0A069D642-F1
#
_entry.id   AF-A0A069D642-F1
#
_cell.length_a   1.000
_cell.length_b   1.000
_cell.length_c   1.000
_cell.angle_alpha   90.00
_cell.angle_beta   90.00
_cell.angle_gamma   90.00
#
_symmetry.space_group_name_H-M   'P 1'
#
loop_
_entity.id
_entity.type
_entity.pdbx_description
1 polymer ?
#
loop_
_entity_poly.entity_id
_entity_poly.type
_entity_poly.pdbx_seq_one_letter_code
_entity_poly.pdbx_strand_id
1 'polypeptide(L)'
;MNAQIQTYLPSYVNLYFVDYRDNLCESKDLLQKSVSSNSLDSIHEKVLEWWDYPEGEYLKEIRQKMEQDGTEELYEETEEEIRDWLCENDKSTPVEELLRNTGNISMFYSLGLEIDGWHSAFMCNPWRDGSYAMDAYKIRQKLGVKKGTPEAEKIDSIVRNASGGGELRLYFGNELTAVLSSDSENDFKQIHFKGEIAVALYNAGEGSGDFEYLKIDKSFPFVRENLYTSESDKYSLENCFGMCSDWLDKSDSPVFSMDKPRKPQTIAKSKNADQIAREAELNRVFKAGGCTFGDMDYNRHRGVYYDNNVPCGSHCPHCGTFWID
;
A
#
# COMPACT_ATOMS: atom_id res chain seq x y z
N MET A 1 36.73 8.58 -24.49
CA MET A 1 37.55 7.96 -23.43
C MET A 1 39.02 8.02 -23.82
N ASN A 2 39.74 8.93 -23.17
CA ASN A 2 41.18 9.09 -23.33
C ASN A 2 41.93 7.80 -22.92
N ALA A 3 42.84 7.30 -23.76
CA ALA A 3 43.59 6.07 -23.47
C ALA A 3 44.48 6.20 -22.21
N GLN A 4 44.80 7.42 -21.81
CA GLN A 4 45.62 7.72 -20.63
C GLN A 4 44.86 7.61 -19.31
N ILE A 5 43.52 7.71 -19.30
CA ILE A 5 42.73 7.61 -18.06
C ILE A 5 42.31 6.18 -17.74
N GLN A 6 42.28 5.28 -18.74
CA GLN A 6 41.82 3.89 -18.59
C GLN A 6 42.59 3.10 -17.52
N THR A 7 43.85 3.44 -17.26
CA THR A 7 44.68 2.76 -16.26
C THR A 7 44.28 3.05 -14.83
N TYR A 8 43.54 4.14 -14.59
CA TYR A 8 43.12 4.58 -13.26
C TYR A 8 41.68 4.16 -12.92
N LEU A 9 40.90 3.78 -13.93
CA LEU A 9 39.52 3.38 -13.78
C LEU A 9 39.41 2.03 -13.05
N PRO A 10 38.45 1.87 -12.12
CA PRO A 10 38.25 0.62 -11.41
C PRO A 10 37.77 -0.49 -12.37
N SER A 11 38.04 -1.74 -12.04
CA SER A 11 37.56 -2.89 -12.84
C SER A 11 36.09 -3.25 -12.57
N TYR A 12 35.52 -2.73 -11.48
CA TYR A 12 34.15 -2.94 -11.05
C TYR A 12 33.66 -1.66 -10.38
N VAL A 13 32.44 -1.23 -10.72
CA VAL A 13 31.81 -0.03 -10.17
C VAL A 13 30.50 -0.43 -9.50
N ASN A 14 30.35 0.01 -8.25
CA ASN A 14 29.10 -0.03 -7.51
C ASN A 14 28.90 1.34 -6.87
N LEU A 15 28.00 2.13 -7.45
CA LEU A 15 27.74 3.50 -7.02
C LEU A 15 26.80 3.58 -5.81
N TYR A 16 25.89 2.62 -5.66
CA TYR A 16 24.86 2.66 -4.63
C TYR A 16 25.02 1.50 -3.66
N PHE A 17 25.18 1.81 -2.38
CA PHE A 17 25.26 0.83 -1.32
C PHE A 17 23.94 0.78 -0.54
N VAL A 18 23.33 -0.41 -0.48
CA VAL A 18 22.13 -0.68 0.33
C VAL A 18 22.54 -1.60 1.47
N ASP A 19 22.38 -1.14 2.72
CA ASP A 19 22.63 -2.00 3.89
C ASP A 19 21.56 -3.09 3.98
N TYR A 20 21.88 -4.24 4.58
CA TYR A 20 20.91 -5.32 4.77
C TYR A 20 19.72 -4.93 5.66
N ARG A 21 19.84 -3.84 6.43
CA ARG A 21 18.75 -3.27 7.23
C ARG A 21 17.88 -2.27 6.45
N ASP A 22 18.38 -1.75 5.34
CA ASP A 22 17.64 -0.79 4.52
C ASP A 22 16.55 -1.52 3.74
N ASN A 23 15.32 -1.04 3.87
CA ASN A 23 14.12 -1.62 3.26
C ASN A 23 13.06 -0.54 3.05
N LEU A 24 11.94 -0.90 2.42
CA LEU A 24 10.85 0.01 2.07
C LEU A 24 9.66 -0.07 3.04
N CYS A 25 9.76 -0.76 4.18
CA CYS A 25 8.63 -0.97 5.11
C CYS A 25 8.06 0.36 5.64
N GLU A 26 8.92 1.35 5.90
CA GLU A 26 8.49 2.69 6.34
C GLU A 26 8.04 3.58 5.17
N SER A 27 8.29 3.16 3.93
CA SER A 27 7.97 3.91 2.70
C SER A 27 6.60 3.52 2.11
N LYS A 28 5.58 3.51 2.96
CA LYS A 28 4.21 3.03 2.65
C LYS A 28 3.59 3.71 1.43
N ASP A 29 3.77 5.03 1.33
CA ASP A 29 3.28 5.83 0.20
C ASP A 29 3.97 5.44 -1.11
N LEU A 30 5.27 5.10 -1.08
CA LEU A 30 6.00 4.67 -2.28
C LEU A 30 5.52 3.28 -2.72
N LEU A 31 5.36 2.35 -1.78
CA LEU A 31 4.84 1.01 -2.07
C LEU A 31 3.44 1.09 -2.68
N GLN A 32 2.53 1.87 -2.08
CA GLN A 32 1.18 2.05 -2.63
C GLN A 32 1.21 2.75 -3.98
N LYS A 33 2.07 3.76 -4.18
CA LYS A 33 2.20 4.45 -5.47
C LYS A 33 2.64 3.47 -6.56
N SER A 34 3.64 2.62 -6.29
CA SER A 34 4.09 1.59 -7.21
C SER A 34 3.03 0.54 -7.53
N VAL A 35 2.28 0.09 -6.51
CA VAL A 35 1.14 -0.80 -6.72
C VAL A 35 0.11 -0.16 -7.64
N SER A 36 -0.27 1.10 -7.40
CA SER A 36 -1.29 1.84 -8.16
C SER A 36 -0.86 2.16 -9.59
N SER A 37 0.39 2.59 -9.79
CA SER A 37 0.92 2.96 -11.11
C SER A 37 1.41 1.75 -11.91
N ASN A 38 1.39 0.56 -11.32
CA ASN A 38 1.90 -0.66 -11.93
C ASN A 38 3.35 -0.50 -12.44
N SER A 39 4.20 0.16 -11.64
CA SER A 39 5.58 0.50 -12.02
C SER A 39 6.47 0.73 -10.79
N LEU A 40 7.76 0.43 -10.94
CA LEU A 40 8.80 0.75 -9.95
C LEU A 40 9.41 2.15 -10.14
N ASP A 41 9.01 2.91 -11.17
CA ASP A 41 9.62 4.21 -11.51
C ASP A 41 9.71 5.15 -10.32
N SER A 42 8.65 5.20 -9.49
CA SER A 42 8.63 6.05 -8.30
C SER A 42 9.65 5.65 -7.23
N ILE A 43 9.99 4.37 -7.14
CA ILE A 43 11.03 3.87 -6.24
C ILE A 43 12.40 4.18 -6.85
N HIS A 44 12.59 3.96 -8.15
CA HIS A 44 13.82 4.34 -8.85
C HIS A 44 14.13 5.84 -8.70
N GLU A 45 13.16 6.71 -8.93
CA GLU A 45 13.29 8.15 -8.74
C GLU A 45 13.70 8.50 -7.30
N LYS A 46 13.07 7.89 -6.29
CA LYS A 46 13.40 8.15 -4.88
C LYS A 46 14.76 7.61 -4.47
N VAL A 47 15.17 6.47 -4.99
CA VAL A 47 16.53 5.97 -4.77
C VAL A 47 17.54 6.98 -5.31
N LEU A 48 17.36 7.51 -6.53
CA LEU A 48 18.27 8.53 -7.06
C LEU A 48 18.30 9.81 -6.21
N GLU A 49 17.18 10.19 -5.58
CA GLU A 49 17.13 11.34 -4.66
C GLU A 49 17.81 11.09 -3.31
N TRP A 50 17.88 9.84 -2.83
CA TRP A 50 18.45 9.52 -1.51
C TRP A 50 19.98 9.58 -1.48
N TRP A 51 20.63 9.29 -2.61
CA TRP A 51 22.08 9.36 -2.74
C TRP A 51 22.50 10.60 -3.51
N ASP A 52 22.95 11.63 -2.78
CA ASP A 52 23.61 12.78 -3.36
C ASP A 52 25.08 12.43 -3.64
N TYR A 53 25.48 12.52 -4.91
CA TYR A 53 26.85 12.32 -5.38
C TYR A 53 27.47 10.94 -5.10
N PRO A 54 26.90 9.85 -5.66
CA PRO A 54 27.37 8.48 -5.40
C PRO A 54 28.77 8.18 -6.00
N GLU A 55 29.25 8.96 -6.97
CA GLU A 55 30.57 8.80 -7.59
C GLU A 55 31.71 9.37 -6.74
N GLY A 56 31.40 10.11 -5.67
CA GLY A 56 32.37 10.96 -4.97
C GLY A 56 33.61 10.25 -4.43
N GLU A 57 33.45 9.05 -3.85
CA GLU A 57 34.59 8.27 -3.35
C GLU A 57 35.43 7.71 -4.50
N TYR A 58 34.82 7.27 -5.62
CA TYR A 58 35.58 6.85 -6.80
C TYR A 58 36.36 8.00 -7.41
N LEU A 59 35.74 9.17 -7.56
CA LEU A 59 36.39 10.37 -8.09
C LEU A 59 37.59 10.78 -7.24
N LYS A 60 37.43 10.75 -5.91
CA LYS A 60 38.51 11.02 -4.96
C LYS A 60 39.66 10.01 -5.06
N GLU A 61 39.37 8.71 -5.17
CA GLU A 61 40.40 7.69 -5.34
C GLU A 61 41.15 7.82 -6.68
N ILE A 62 40.42 8.07 -7.77
CA ILE A 62 41.01 8.27 -9.10
C ILE A 62 41.90 9.51 -9.11
N ARG A 63 41.40 10.62 -8.55
CA ARG A 63 42.17 11.87 -8.38
C ARG A 63 43.48 11.61 -7.63
N GLN A 64 43.43 10.91 -6.48
CA GLN A 64 44.63 10.61 -5.70
C GLN A 64 45.67 9.77 -6.46
N LYS A 65 45.24 8.81 -7.29
CA LYS A 65 46.16 8.02 -8.12
C LYS A 65 46.80 8.88 -9.22
N MET A 66 46.01 9.74 -9.87
CA MET A 66 46.50 10.64 -10.92
C MET A 66 47.44 11.72 -10.37
N GLU A 67 47.17 12.24 -9.16
CA GLU A 67 48.07 13.16 -8.44
C GLU A 67 49.42 12.51 -8.13
N GLN A 68 49.42 11.24 -7.67
CA GLN A 68 50.66 10.50 -7.39
C GLN A 68 51.53 10.30 -8.63
N ASP A 69 50.90 10.14 -9.80
CA ASP A 69 51.58 9.98 -11.09
C ASP A 69 51.86 11.33 -11.79
N GLY A 70 51.54 12.46 -11.16
CA GLY A 70 51.82 13.81 -11.66
C GLY A 70 50.92 14.27 -12.82
N THR A 71 49.72 13.70 -12.93
CA THR A 71 48.76 13.92 -14.02
C THR A 71 47.47 14.63 -13.55
N GLU A 72 47.57 15.51 -12.54
CA GLU A 72 46.42 16.22 -11.96
C GLU A 72 45.69 17.11 -12.97
N GLU A 73 46.41 17.83 -13.84
CA GLU A 73 45.80 18.66 -14.90
C GLU A 73 44.91 17.84 -15.84
N LEU A 74 45.29 16.59 -16.13
CA LEU A 74 44.50 15.68 -16.95
C LEU A 74 43.21 15.24 -16.24
N TYR A 75 43.23 15.11 -14.90
CA TYR A 75 42.02 14.80 -14.14
C TYR A 75 41.00 15.95 -14.24
N GLU A 76 41.44 17.20 -14.05
CA GLU A 76 40.54 18.36 -14.15
C GLU A 76 39.90 18.49 -15.54
N GLU A 77 40.65 18.16 -16.61
CA GLU A 77 40.13 18.15 -17.98
C GLU A 77 39.19 16.98 -18.30
N THR A 78 39.26 15.88 -17.53
CA THR A 78 38.53 14.63 -17.82
C THR A 78 37.57 14.18 -16.73
N GLU A 79 37.33 14.99 -15.69
CA GLU A 79 36.46 14.64 -14.56
C GLU A 79 35.06 14.24 -15.02
N GLU A 80 34.47 15.00 -15.95
CA GLU A 80 33.15 14.67 -16.52
C GLU A 80 33.19 13.33 -17.29
N GLU A 81 34.24 13.06 -18.08
CA GLU A 81 34.39 11.77 -18.77
C GLU A 81 34.51 10.59 -17.80
N ILE A 82 35.21 10.79 -16.67
CA ILE A 82 35.36 9.77 -15.63
C ILE A 82 34.00 9.54 -14.95
N ARG A 83 33.24 10.59 -14.66
CA ARG A 83 31.91 10.50 -14.06
C ARG A 83 30.93 9.76 -14.96
N ASP A 84 30.85 10.15 -16.23
CA ASP A 84 30.02 9.48 -17.22
C ASP A 84 30.39 7.99 -17.33
N TRP A 85 31.69 7.68 -17.33
CA TRP A 85 32.16 6.30 -17.35
C TRP A 85 31.73 5.49 -16.12
N LEU A 86 31.83 6.07 -14.92
CA LEU A 86 31.40 5.42 -13.68
C LEU A 86 29.90 5.10 -13.73
N CYS A 87 29.07 6.03 -14.18
CA CYS A 87 27.63 5.82 -14.36
C CYS A 87 27.33 4.72 -15.39
N GLU A 88 28.01 4.72 -16.54
CA GLU A 88 27.83 3.71 -17.59
C GLU A 88 28.27 2.30 -17.16
N ASN A 89 29.24 2.20 -16.24
CA ASN A 89 29.80 0.94 -15.79
C ASN A 89 29.25 0.47 -14.44
N ASP A 90 28.32 1.22 -13.85
CA ASP A 90 27.66 0.86 -12.61
C ASP A 90 26.96 -0.50 -12.72
N LYS A 91 27.13 -1.30 -11.67
CA LYS A 91 26.51 -2.62 -11.49
C LYS A 91 25.64 -2.68 -10.24
N SER A 92 25.44 -1.55 -9.58
CA SER A 92 24.52 -1.46 -8.45
C SER A 92 23.09 -1.82 -8.88
N THR A 93 22.34 -2.43 -7.97
CA THR A 93 20.92 -2.75 -8.17
C THR A 93 20.12 -2.35 -6.92
N PRO A 94 20.20 -1.07 -6.49
CA PRO A 94 19.72 -0.64 -5.19
C PRO A 94 18.22 -0.90 -4.99
N VAL A 95 17.41 -0.78 -6.04
CA VAL A 95 15.97 -1.07 -5.98
C VAL A 95 15.73 -2.56 -5.72
N GLU A 96 16.40 -3.44 -6.44
CA GLU A 96 16.30 -4.88 -6.25
C GLU A 96 16.78 -5.31 -4.86
N GLU A 97 17.84 -4.68 -4.35
CA GLU A 97 18.35 -4.94 -3.00
C GLU A 97 17.35 -4.50 -1.92
N LEU A 98 16.80 -3.29 -2.05
CA LEU A 98 15.77 -2.78 -1.14
C LEU A 98 14.51 -3.64 -1.16
N LEU A 99 14.06 -4.07 -2.33
CA LEU A 99 12.90 -4.95 -2.48
C LEU A 99 13.15 -6.32 -1.85
N ARG A 100 14.34 -6.89 -2.05
CA ARG A 100 14.76 -8.15 -1.42
C ARG A 100 14.78 -8.04 0.11
N ASN A 101 15.27 -6.93 0.65
CA ASN A 101 15.30 -6.69 2.10
C ASN A 101 13.89 -6.40 2.67
N THR A 102 12.98 -5.85 1.86
CA THR A 102 11.58 -5.60 2.24
C THR A 102 10.78 -6.91 2.29
N GLY A 103 10.99 -7.82 1.34
CA GLY A 103 10.31 -9.10 1.28
C GLY A 103 8.81 -8.97 0.96
N ASN A 104 8.00 -9.78 1.65
CA ASN A 104 6.55 -9.77 1.46
C ASN A 104 5.93 -8.55 2.14
N ILE A 105 5.13 -7.81 1.39
CA ILE A 105 4.29 -6.74 1.92
C ILE A 105 2.84 -7.21 1.99
N SER A 106 2.13 -6.75 3.00
CA SER A 106 0.73 -7.05 3.20
C SER A 106 -0.13 -6.21 2.26
N MET A 107 -1.03 -6.90 1.56
CA MET A 107 -1.92 -6.31 0.56
C MET A 107 -3.35 -6.79 0.77
N PHE A 108 -4.29 -6.08 0.16
CA PHE A 108 -5.63 -6.60 -0.04
C PHE A 108 -6.15 -6.35 -1.46
N TYR A 109 -7.04 -7.24 -1.87
CA TYR A 109 -7.83 -7.07 -3.08
C TYR A 109 -9.32 -6.90 -2.71
N SER A 110 -9.90 -5.79 -3.11
CA SER A 110 -11.34 -5.55 -2.95
C SER A 110 -12.15 -6.27 -4.03
N LEU A 111 -13.25 -6.90 -3.61
CA LEU A 111 -14.23 -7.48 -4.54
C LEU A 111 -15.37 -6.53 -4.93
N GLY A 112 -15.30 -5.27 -4.48
CA GLY A 112 -16.30 -4.23 -4.72
C GLY A 112 -17.70 -4.59 -4.21
N LEU A 113 -17.78 -5.47 -3.21
CA LEU A 113 -19.03 -5.83 -2.54
C LEU A 113 -19.05 -5.15 -1.19
N GLU A 114 -20.02 -4.26 -1.00
CA GLU A 114 -20.25 -3.54 0.24
C GLU A 114 -21.45 -4.15 0.98
N ILE A 115 -21.29 -4.32 2.29
CA ILE A 115 -22.32 -4.79 3.20
C ILE A 115 -22.59 -3.69 4.22
N ASP A 116 -23.87 -3.44 4.45
CA ASP A 116 -24.30 -2.42 5.37
C ASP A 116 -24.05 -2.82 6.84
N GLY A 117 -23.65 -1.83 7.64
CA GLY A 117 -23.45 -1.93 9.07
C GLY A 117 -24.69 -1.56 9.88
N TRP A 118 -24.53 -1.48 11.20
CA TRP A 118 -25.52 -0.90 12.09
C TRP A 118 -25.41 0.62 12.08
N HIS A 119 -26.54 1.25 11.81
CA HIS A 119 -26.71 2.69 11.94
C HIS A 119 -27.33 3.02 13.28
N SER A 120 -26.93 4.15 13.83
CA SER A 120 -27.59 4.75 14.98
C SER A 120 -27.68 6.26 14.78
N ALA A 121 -28.77 6.85 15.26
CA ALA A 121 -28.95 8.30 15.28
C ALA A 121 -29.58 8.71 16.60
N PHE A 122 -29.34 9.96 16.99
CA PHE A 122 -29.85 10.50 18.25
C PHE A 122 -31.38 10.36 18.32
N MET A 123 -31.86 9.69 19.37
CA MET A 123 -33.27 9.32 19.59
C MET A 123 -33.90 8.37 18.55
N CYS A 124 -33.09 7.62 17.79
CA CYS A 124 -33.57 6.57 16.89
C CYS A 124 -33.13 5.18 17.38
N ASN A 125 -34.00 4.18 17.22
CA ASN A 125 -33.61 2.78 17.45
C ASN A 125 -32.59 2.37 16.39
N PRO A 126 -31.48 1.69 16.75
CA PRO A 126 -30.51 1.21 15.78
C PRO A 126 -31.16 0.39 14.66
N TRP A 127 -30.69 0.59 13.42
CA TRP A 127 -31.21 -0.10 12.25
C TRP A 127 -30.07 -0.54 11.33
N ARG A 128 -30.40 -1.45 10.41
CA ARG A 128 -29.47 -1.99 9.42
C ARG A 128 -30.23 -2.34 8.15
N ASP A 129 -29.66 -2.03 7.00
CA ASP A 129 -30.23 -2.38 5.72
C ASP A 129 -29.88 -3.82 5.35
N GLY A 130 -30.81 -4.73 5.66
CA GLY A 130 -30.73 -6.14 5.29
C GLY A 130 -30.45 -7.07 6.48
N SER A 131 -30.67 -8.36 6.25
CA SER A 131 -30.47 -9.39 7.25
C SER A 131 -29.09 -10.03 7.14
N TYR A 132 -28.53 -10.45 8.27
CA TYR A 132 -27.28 -11.22 8.33
C TYR A 132 -27.26 -12.39 7.33
N ALA A 133 -28.38 -13.10 7.21
CA ALA A 133 -28.51 -14.23 6.28
C ALA A 133 -28.38 -13.82 4.81
N MET A 134 -28.93 -12.66 4.43
CA MET A 134 -28.84 -12.14 3.06
C MET A 134 -27.44 -11.65 2.74
N ASP A 135 -26.76 -11.02 3.68
CA ASP A 135 -25.41 -10.50 3.44
C ASP A 135 -24.37 -11.62 3.40
N ALA A 136 -24.47 -12.60 4.30
CA ALA A 136 -23.68 -13.81 4.21
C ALA A 136 -23.96 -14.58 2.90
N TYR A 137 -25.20 -14.55 2.39
CA TYR A 137 -25.51 -15.11 1.08
C TYR A 137 -24.78 -14.37 -0.06
N LYS A 138 -24.75 -13.03 -0.05
CA LYS A 138 -24.02 -12.23 -1.05
C LYS A 138 -22.52 -12.58 -1.06
N ILE A 139 -21.90 -12.64 0.13
CA ILE A 139 -20.47 -12.99 0.28
C ILE A 139 -20.21 -14.42 -0.22
N ARG A 140 -21.01 -15.40 0.22
CA ARG A 140 -20.91 -16.79 -0.25
C ARG A 140 -20.97 -16.90 -1.77
N GLN A 141 -21.94 -16.23 -2.41
CA GLN A 141 -22.07 -16.24 -3.87
C GLN A 141 -20.83 -15.66 -4.56
N LYS A 142 -20.32 -14.53 -4.05
CA LYS A 142 -19.13 -13.87 -4.59
C LYS A 142 -17.90 -14.78 -4.50
N LEU A 143 -17.67 -15.40 -3.33
CA LEU A 143 -16.54 -16.30 -3.09
C LEU A 143 -16.73 -17.71 -3.69
N GLY A 144 -17.95 -18.09 -4.06
CA GLY A 144 -18.27 -19.46 -4.53
C GLY A 144 -18.37 -20.50 -3.42
N VAL A 145 -18.62 -20.07 -2.18
CA VAL A 145 -18.77 -20.95 -1.01
C VAL A 145 -20.20 -21.48 -0.93
N LYS A 146 -20.35 -22.80 -0.76
CA LYS A 146 -21.67 -23.44 -0.64
C LYS A 146 -22.21 -23.26 0.78
N LYS A 147 -23.53 -23.14 0.92
CA LYS A 147 -24.19 -23.12 2.24
C LYS A 147 -23.94 -24.44 2.97
N GLY A 148 -23.71 -24.38 4.28
CA GLY A 148 -23.53 -25.56 5.14
C GLY A 148 -22.13 -26.16 5.11
N THR A 149 -21.13 -25.45 4.54
CA THR A 149 -19.72 -25.80 4.71
C THR A 149 -19.12 -25.06 5.91
N PRO A 150 -17.98 -25.51 6.47
CA PRO A 150 -17.28 -24.77 7.53
C PRO A 150 -16.94 -23.33 7.13
N GLU A 151 -16.58 -23.10 5.87
CA GLU A 151 -16.31 -21.75 5.34
C GLU A 151 -17.58 -20.89 5.34
N ALA A 152 -18.76 -21.46 5.15
CA ALA A 152 -20.02 -20.71 5.24
C ALA A 152 -20.32 -20.23 6.66
N GLU A 153 -19.95 -21.02 7.68
CA GLU A 153 -20.08 -20.64 9.09
C GLU A 153 -19.12 -19.50 9.45
N LYS A 154 -17.89 -19.55 8.94
CA LYS A 154 -16.93 -18.43 9.05
C LYS A 154 -17.44 -17.15 8.40
N ILE A 155 -18.06 -17.25 7.22
CA ILE A 155 -18.73 -16.09 6.59
C ILE A 155 -19.85 -15.55 7.48
N ASP A 156 -20.68 -16.43 8.06
CA ASP A 156 -21.73 -16.01 8.98
C ASP A 156 -21.14 -15.33 10.24
N SER A 157 -19.96 -15.76 10.71
CA SER A 157 -19.20 -15.13 11.82
C SER A 157 -18.78 -13.70 11.44
N ILE A 158 -18.08 -13.54 10.31
CA ILE A 158 -17.60 -12.23 9.83
C ILE A 158 -18.75 -11.22 9.78
N VAL A 159 -19.89 -11.57 9.17
CA VAL A 159 -21.01 -10.62 9.01
C VAL A 159 -21.64 -10.25 10.36
N ARG A 160 -21.63 -11.15 11.35
CA ARG A 160 -22.19 -10.89 12.68
C ARG A 160 -21.31 -9.97 13.51
N ASN A 161 -19.99 -10.09 13.37
CA ASN A 161 -19.02 -9.36 14.17
C ASN A 161 -18.62 -8.03 13.52
N ALA A 162 -18.70 -7.91 12.19
CA ALA A 162 -18.46 -6.67 11.46
C ALA A 162 -19.65 -5.70 11.62
N SER A 163 -19.81 -5.14 12.82
CA SER A 163 -20.94 -4.28 13.18
C SER A 163 -21.02 -3.01 12.32
N GLY A 164 -19.90 -2.44 11.90
CA GLY A 164 -19.84 -1.29 11.00
C GLY A 164 -19.97 -1.63 9.51
N GLY A 165 -20.20 -2.91 9.18
CA GLY A 165 -20.26 -3.38 7.80
C GLY A 165 -18.92 -3.19 7.09
N GLY A 166 -18.99 -2.76 5.84
CA GLY A 166 -17.82 -2.37 5.06
C GLY A 166 -17.68 -3.13 3.75
N GLU A 167 -16.46 -3.17 3.24
CA GLU A 167 -16.14 -3.76 1.95
C GLU A 167 -15.56 -5.18 2.11
N LEU A 168 -15.96 -6.09 1.23
CA LEU A 168 -15.41 -7.43 1.17
C LEU A 168 -14.01 -7.40 0.56
N ARG A 169 -13.01 -7.75 1.37
CA ARG A 169 -11.58 -7.68 1.04
C ARG A 169 -10.89 -9.02 1.28
N LEU A 170 -9.93 -9.35 0.42
CA LEU A 170 -9.09 -10.54 0.54
C LEU A 170 -7.66 -10.06 0.81
N TYR A 171 -7.13 -10.40 1.98
CA TYR A 171 -5.78 -10.01 2.40
C TYR A 171 -4.79 -11.13 2.07
N PHE A 172 -3.58 -10.76 1.68
CA PHE A 172 -2.49 -11.68 1.36
C PHE A 172 -1.14 -10.96 1.42
N GLY A 173 -0.08 -11.70 1.73
CA GLY A 173 1.29 -11.21 1.61
C GLY A 173 1.86 -11.54 0.23
N ASN A 174 2.59 -10.60 -0.38
CA ASN A 174 3.34 -10.88 -1.60
C ASN A 174 4.51 -9.90 -1.78
N GLU A 175 5.49 -10.28 -2.59
CA GLU A 175 6.54 -9.36 -3.04
C GLU A 175 5.94 -8.31 -3.97
N LEU A 176 6.43 -7.07 -3.91
CA LEU A 176 5.92 -5.99 -4.76
C LEU A 176 6.06 -6.33 -6.25
N THR A 177 7.20 -6.87 -6.67
CA THR A 177 7.48 -7.24 -8.07
C THR A 177 6.50 -8.30 -8.61
N ALA A 178 6.02 -9.19 -7.74
CA ALA A 178 5.09 -10.25 -8.13
C ALA A 178 3.69 -9.74 -8.46
N VAL A 179 3.34 -8.51 -8.05
CA VAL A 179 2.04 -7.88 -8.32
C VAL A 179 2.09 -6.77 -9.37
N LEU A 180 3.26 -6.54 -9.97
CA LEU A 180 3.45 -5.62 -11.10
C LEU A 180 3.50 -6.42 -12.39
N SER A 181 2.81 -5.97 -13.43
CA SER A 181 2.97 -6.57 -14.76
C SER A 181 4.26 -6.07 -15.40
N SER A 182 4.83 -6.89 -16.29
CA SER A 182 6.01 -6.49 -17.07
C SER A 182 5.75 -5.37 -18.08
N ASP A 183 4.47 -5.09 -18.34
CA ASP A 183 4.00 -4.07 -19.27
C ASP A 183 2.91 -3.25 -18.58
N SER A 184 3.23 -2.01 -18.24
CA SER A 184 2.32 -1.12 -17.51
C SER A 184 1.06 -0.77 -18.30
N GLU A 185 1.10 -0.83 -19.63
CA GLU A 185 -0.06 -0.61 -20.50
C GLU A 185 -0.96 -1.86 -20.60
N ASN A 186 -0.39 -3.05 -20.39
CA ASN A 186 -1.09 -4.33 -20.43
C ASN A 186 -1.00 -5.06 -19.09
N ASP A 187 -1.85 -4.63 -18.17
CA ASP A 187 -1.96 -5.23 -16.83
C ASP A 187 -2.58 -6.65 -16.86
N PHE A 188 -2.49 -7.34 -15.74
CA PHE A 188 -3.11 -8.64 -15.52
C PHE A 188 -4.61 -8.60 -15.83
N LYS A 189 -5.14 -9.72 -16.32
CA LYS A 189 -6.56 -9.85 -16.64
C LYS A 189 -7.32 -10.62 -15.57
N GLN A 190 -6.61 -11.36 -14.73
CA GLN A 190 -7.19 -12.25 -13.74
C GLN A 190 -6.28 -12.34 -12.51
N ILE A 191 -6.93 -12.44 -11.35
CA ILE A 191 -6.32 -12.83 -10.09
C ILE A 191 -6.99 -14.11 -9.58
N HIS A 192 -6.19 -15.08 -9.15
CA HIS A 192 -6.68 -16.37 -8.68
C HIS A 192 -6.23 -16.63 -7.24
N PHE A 193 -7.22 -16.76 -6.36
CA PHE A 193 -7.03 -17.15 -4.98
C PHE A 193 -7.25 -18.65 -4.85
N LYS A 194 -6.27 -19.34 -4.28
CA LYS A 194 -6.33 -20.78 -4.05
C LYS A 194 -5.64 -21.12 -2.74
N GLY A 195 -6.38 -21.79 -1.86
CA GLY A 195 -5.88 -22.19 -0.55
C GLY A 195 -6.56 -21.42 0.57
N GLU A 196 -5.86 -21.23 1.69
CA GLU A 196 -6.36 -20.53 2.86
C GLU A 196 -6.09 -19.03 2.70
N ILE A 197 -7.13 -18.20 2.73
CA ILE A 197 -7.03 -16.76 2.46
C ILE A 197 -7.71 -15.99 3.59
N ALA A 198 -7.09 -14.92 4.07
CA ALA A 198 -7.71 -14.00 5.01
C ALA A 198 -8.81 -13.18 4.29
N VAL A 199 -10.07 -13.41 4.66
CA VAL A 199 -11.22 -12.70 4.10
C VAL A 199 -11.82 -11.81 5.18
N ALA A 200 -11.93 -10.53 4.89
CA ALA A 200 -12.49 -9.55 5.82
C ALA A 200 -13.72 -8.85 5.23
N LEU A 201 -14.62 -8.47 6.13
CA LEU A 201 -15.58 -7.40 5.89
C LEU A 201 -15.12 -6.21 6.72
N TYR A 202 -14.62 -5.17 6.05
CA TYR A 202 -13.88 -4.11 6.71
C TYR A 202 -14.28 -2.72 6.26
N ASN A 203 -14.53 -1.85 7.24
CA ASN A 203 -14.80 -0.44 7.08
C ASN A 203 -13.57 0.36 7.57
N ALA A 204 -12.70 0.70 6.63
CA ALA A 204 -11.50 1.49 6.88
C ALA A 204 -11.79 2.92 7.34
N GLY A 205 -13.03 3.41 7.23
CA GLY A 205 -13.42 4.77 7.67
C GLY A 205 -13.59 4.87 9.18
N GLU A 206 -14.04 3.78 9.79
CA GLU A 206 -14.29 3.68 11.22
C GLU A 206 -13.28 2.79 11.94
N GLY A 207 -12.45 2.05 11.20
CA GLY A 207 -11.58 1.04 11.78
C GLY A 207 -12.37 -0.15 12.35
N SER A 208 -13.48 -0.50 11.71
CA SER A 208 -14.41 -1.53 12.20
C SER A 208 -14.56 -2.66 11.17
N GLY A 209 -14.74 -3.88 11.65
CA GLY A 209 -14.90 -5.04 10.78
C GLY A 209 -14.62 -6.35 11.49
N ASP A 210 -14.54 -7.42 10.72
CA ASP A 210 -14.07 -8.72 11.18
C ASP A 210 -13.46 -9.50 10.02
N PHE A 211 -12.62 -10.50 10.34
CA PHE A 211 -11.99 -11.34 9.33
C PHE A 211 -11.87 -12.80 9.82
N GLU A 212 -11.84 -13.72 8.86
CA GLU A 212 -11.59 -15.14 9.09
C GLU A 212 -10.68 -15.67 7.98
N TYR A 213 -10.00 -16.78 8.24
CA TYR A 213 -9.28 -17.52 7.19
C TYR A 213 -10.20 -18.53 6.51
N LEU A 214 -10.37 -18.42 5.19
CA LEU A 214 -11.26 -19.29 4.42
C LEU A 214 -10.49 -20.05 3.36
N LYS A 215 -10.83 -21.33 3.19
CA LYS A 215 -10.33 -22.13 2.08
C LYS A 215 -11.16 -21.84 0.83
N ILE A 216 -10.56 -21.12 -0.12
CA ILE A 216 -11.21 -20.74 -1.37
C ILE A 216 -10.38 -21.19 -2.58
N ASP A 217 -11.07 -21.49 -3.68
CA ASP A 217 -10.49 -21.73 -5.00
C ASP A 217 -11.36 -20.96 -5.99
N LYS A 218 -10.95 -19.72 -6.27
CA LYS A 218 -11.76 -18.77 -7.04
C LYS A 218 -10.89 -17.82 -7.83
N SER A 219 -11.32 -17.53 -9.05
CA SER A 219 -10.69 -16.52 -9.88
C SER A 219 -11.63 -15.35 -10.10
N PHE A 220 -11.04 -14.17 -10.20
CA PHE A 220 -11.70 -12.89 -10.34
C PHE A 220 -11.06 -12.12 -11.50
N PRO A 221 -11.84 -11.36 -12.30
CA PRO A 221 -11.28 -10.33 -13.17
C PRO A 221 -10.36 -9.42 -12.36
N PHE A 222 -9.18 -9.11 -12.90
CA PHE A 222 -8.27 -8.19 -12.24
C PHE A 222 -8.60 -6.74 -12.60
N VAL A 223 -8.69 -5.91 -11.57
CA VAL A 223 -8.85 -4.46 -11.67
C VAL A 223 -7.80 -3.85 -10.74
N ARG A 224 -6.80 -3.18 -11.33
CA ARG A 224 -5.69 -2.56 -10.60
C ARG A 224 -6.14 -1.65 -9.46
N GLU A 225 -7.20 -0.86 -9.71
CA GLU A 225 -7.82 0.05 -8.74
C GLU A 225 -8.46 -0.65 -7.53
N ASN A 226 -8.49 -1.99 -7.49
CA ASN A 226 -8.97 -2.75 -6.35
C ASN A 226 -7.84 -3.38 -5.53
N LEU A 227 -6.57 -3.22 -5.96
CA LEU A 227 -5.39 -3.73 -5.27
C LEU A 227 -4.71 -2.61 -4.48
N TYR A 228 -4.49 -2.85 -3.20
CA TYR A 228 -3.89 -1.89 -2.28
C TYR A 228 -2.91 -2.58 -1.32
N THR A 229 -1.94 -1.84 -0.80
CA THR A 229 -1.21 -2.23 0.40
C THR A 229 -2.15 -2.12 1.61
N SER A 230 -2.05 -3.02 2.58
CA SER A 230 -2.98 -3.00 3.73
C SER A 230 -2.88 -1.72 4.55
N GLU A 231 -1.70 -1.13 4.59
CA GLU A 231 -1.41 0.11 5.30
C GLU A 231 -1.75 1.39 4.51
N SER A 232 -2.33 1.27 3.31
CA SER A 232 -2.84 2.43 2.57
C SER A 232 -4.01 3.12 3.30
N ASP A 233 -4.68 2.37 4.17
CA ASP A 233 -5.83 2.84 4.93
C ASP A 233 -5.38 3.53 6.22
N LYS A 234 -5.98 4.68 6.52
CA LYS A 234 -5.75 5.39 7.79
C LYS A 234 -5.98 4.49 9.00
N TYR A 235 -7.11 3.80 9.01
CA TYR A 235 -7.40 2.74 9.96
C TYR A 235 -7.20 1.43 9.22
N SER A 236 -5.96 0.98 9.08
CA SER A 236 -5.66 -0.34 8.50
C SER A 236 -6.15 -1.45 9.43
N LEU A 237 -6.56 -2.57 8.85
CA LEU A 237 -7.02 -3.73 9.62
C LEU A 237 -5.93 -4.21 10.58
N GLU A 238 -4.67 -4.19 10.16
CA GLU A 238 -3.53 -4.60 10.97
C GLU A 238 -3.39 -3.74 12.23
N ASN A 239 -3.47 -2.42 12.07
CA ASN A 239 -3.37 -1.49 13.18
C ASN A 239 -4.58 -1.58 14.12
N CYS A 240 -5.79 -1.68 13.56
CA CYS A 240 -7.03 -1.77 14.34
C CYS A 240 -7.14 -3.08 15.14
N PHE A 241 -6.59 -4.17 14.63
CA PHE A 241 -6.62 -5.48 15.28
C PHE A 241 -5.34 -5.79 16.07
N GLY A 242 -4.38 -4.87 16.13
CA GLY A 242 -3.13 -5.03 16.86
C GLY A 242 -2.25 -6.17 16.30
N MET A 243 -2.29 -6.36 14.99
CA MET A 243 -1.56 -7.43 14.31
C MET A 243 -0.09 -7.05 14.11
N CYS A 244 0.77 -8.07 14.04
CA CYS A 244 2.16 -7.93 13.69
C CYS A 244 2.39 -8.38 12.24
N SER A 245 3.58 -8.09 11.71
CA SER A 245 3.93 -8.29 10.29
C SER A 245 3.75 -9.72 9.75
N ASP A 246 3.61 -10.72 10.61
CA ASP A 246 3.46 -12.15 10.30
C ASP A 246 1.99 -12.63 10.31
N TRP A 247 1.02 -11.74 10.50
CA TRP A 247 -0.39 -12.15 10.61
C TRP A 247 -0.94 -12.84 9.34
N LEU A 248 -0.31 -12.64 8.18
CA LEU A 248 -0.68 -13.28 6.92
C LEU A 248 0.07 -14.58 6.64
N ASP A 249 0.83 -15.14 7.60
CA ASP A 249 1.58 -16.39 7.43
C ASP A 249 0.71 -17.60 7.04
N LYS A 250 -0.57 -17.57 7.41
CA LYS A 250 -1.55 -18.61 7.03
C LYS A 250 -2.24 -18.35 5.69
N SER A 251 -2.08 -17.14 5.14
CA SER A 251 -2.74 -16.74 3.92
C SER A 251 -1.86 -17.07 2.72
N ASP A 252 -2.37 -17.92 1.83
CA ASP A 252 -1.72 -18.21 0.55
C ASP A 252 -1.72 -16.98 -0.37
N SER A 253 -0.64 -16.78 -1.13
CA SER A 253 -0.54 -15.68 -2.09
C SER A 253 -1.34 -15.99 -3.37
N PRO A 254 -2.07 -15.01 -3.93
CA PRO A 254 -2.80 -15.20 -5.17
C PRO A 254 -1.86 -15.27 -6.37
N VAL A 255 -2.35 -15.89 -7.45
CA VAL A 255 -1.66 -15.95 -8.74
C VAL A 255 -2.29 -14.95 -9.69
N PHE A 256 -1.46 -14.06 -10.24
CA PHE A 256 -1.85 -13.10 -11.27
C PHE A 256 -1.63 -13.70 -12.66
N SER A 257 -2.56 -13.46 -13.60
CA SER A 257 -2.48 -14.01 -14.95
C SER A 257 -2.96 -13.03 -16.02
N MET A 258 -2.35 -13.13 -17.20
CA MET A 258 -2.74 -12.43 -18.42
C MET A 258 -3.93 -13.09 -19.14
N ASP A 259 -4.33 -14.28 -18.69
CA ASP A 259 -5.50 -15.00 -19.21
C ASP A 259 -6.79 -14.35 -18.73
N LYS A 260 -7.82 -14.36 -19.59
CA LYS A 260 -9.14 -13.90 -19.20
C LYS A 260 -9.80 -14.93 -18.27
N PRO A 261 -10.59 -14.49 -17.28
CA PRO A 261 -11.34 -15.40 -16.43
C PRO A 261 -12.27 -16.28 -17.27
N ARG A 262 -12.35 -17.57 -16.92
CA ARG A 262 -13.18 -18.57 -17.63
C ARG A 262 -14.66 -18.19 -17.72
N LYS A 263 -15.14 -17.34 -16.82
CA LYS A 263 -16.50 -16.81 -16.82
C LYS A 263 -16.45 -15.28 -16.86
N PRO A 264 -17.23 -14.62 -17.73
CA PRO A 264 -17.35 -13.18 -17.70
C PRO A 264 -17.99 -12.77 -16.36
N GLN A 265 -17.21 -12.11 -15.54
CA GLN A 265 -17.64 -11.48 -14.31
C GLN A 265 -17.21 -10.02 -14.37
N THR A 266 -17.97 -9.15 -13.73
CA THR A 266 -17.57 -7.77 -13.49
C THR A 266 -17.33 -7.60 -12.00
N ILE A 267 -16.32 -6.80 -11.67
CA ILE A 267 -16.03 -6.38 -10.31
C ILE A 267 -16.25 -4.88 -10.26
N ALA A 268 -16.99 -4.44 -9.24
CA ALA A 268 -17.17 -3.03 -9.00
C ALA A 268 -15.86 -2.44 -8.46
N LYS A 269 -15.60 -1.19 -8.80
CA LYS A 269 -14.44 -0.46 -8.28
C LYS A 269 -14.54 -0.36 -6.76
N SER A 270 -13.39 -0.45 -6.10
CA SER A 270 -13.31 -0.22 -4.67
C SER A 270 -13.65 1.23 -4.35
N LYS A 271 -14.28 1.46 -3.19
CA LYS A 271 -14.47 2.81 -2.63
C LYS A 271 -13.19 3.33 -1.94
N ASN A 272 -12.14 2.52 -1.85
CA ASN A 272 -10.93 2.89 -1.13
C ASN A 272 -10.24 4.12 -1.74
N ALA A 273 -10.22 4.23 -3.07
CA ALA A 273 -9.72 5.41 -3.76
C ALA A 273 -10.45 6.70 -3.33
N ASP A 274 -11.79 6.65 -3.26
CA ASP A 274 -12.61 7.80 -2.83
C ASP A 274 -12.31 8.17 -1.37
N GLN A 275 -12.09 7.17 -0.52
CA GLN A 275 -11.76 7.38 0.88
C GLN A 275 -10.37 7.99 1.06
N ILE A 276 -9.35 7.49 0.35
CA ILE A 276 -8.00 8.04 0.34
C ILE A 276 -8.04 9.50 -0.16
N ALA A 277 -8.77 9.77 -1.23
CA ALA A 277 -8.92 11.12 -1.77
C ALA A 277 -9.60 12.06 -0.76
N ARG A 278 -10.64 11.59 -0.06
CA ARG A 278 -11.30 12.35 1.00
C ARG A 278 -10.35 12.68 2.15
N GLU A 279 -9.57 11.71 2.64
CA GLU A 279 -8.59 11.94 3.72
C GLU A 279 -7.48 12.91 3.28
N ALA A 280 -6.99 12.79 2.04
CA ALA A 280 -6.01 13.70 1.47
C ALA A 280 -6.54 15.14 1.38
N GLU A 281 -7.80 15.32 0.98
CA GLU A 281 -8.43 16.64 0.91
C GLU A 281 -8.63 17.26 2.30
N LEU A 282 -9.09 16.48 3.29
CA LEU A 282 -9.20 16.92 4.67
C LEU A 282 -7.83 17.37 5.23
N ASN A 283 -6.77 16.59 4.96
CA ASN A 283 -5.40 16.95 5.32
C ASN A 283 -4.92 18.24 4.63
N ARG A 284 -5.26 18.43 3.36
CA ARG A 284 -4.92 19.64 2.58
C ARG A 284 -5.60 20.87 3.18
N VAL A 285 -6.90 20.80 3.46
CA VAL A 285 -7.66 21.89 4.10
C VAL A 285 -7.06 22.22 5.46
N PHE A 286 -6.73 21.21 6.27
CA PHE A 286 -6.12 21.42 7.57
C PHE A 286 -4.74 22.10 7.48
N LYS A 287 -3.88 21.66 6.54
CA LYS A 287 -2.56 22.28 6.30
C LYS A 287 -2.68 23.73 5.82
N ALA A 288 -3.72 24.06 5.06
CA ALA A 288 -4.03 25.44 4.64
C ALA A 288 -4.59 26.31 5.78
N GLY A 289 -4.78 25.76 6.99
CA GLY A 289 -5.27 26.47 8.17
C GLY A 289 -6.78 26.35 8.41
N GLY A 290 -7.51 25.65 7.53
CA GLY A 290 -8.94 25.40 7.68
C GLY A 290 -9.27 24.14 8.49
N CYS A 291 -10.56 23.81 8.57
CA CYS A 291 -11.09 22.53 9.03
C CYS A 291 -12.48 22.30 8.40
N THR A 292 -12.90 21.05 8.29
CA THR A 292 -14.12 20.65 7.57
C THR A 292 -15.19 20.16 8.54
N PHE A 293 -16.45 20.58 8.34
CA PHE A 293 -17.57 20.09 9.14
C PHE A 293 -17.80 18.59 8.91
N GLY A 294 -17.95 17.82 9.98
CA GLY A 294 -18.15 16.37 9.93
C GLY A 294 -16.86 15.56 9.75
N ASP A 295 -15.69 16.20 9.79
CA ASP A 295 -14.42 15.48 9.96
C ASP A 295 -14.27 15.02 11.41
N MET A 296 -14.29 13.71 11.62
CA MET A 296 -14.25 13.12 12.97
C MET A 296 -12.82 12.96 13.50
N ASP A 297 -11.78 13.32 12.74
CA ASP A 297 -10.41 13.31 13.23
C ASP A 297 -10.12 14.54 14.09
N TYR A 298 -10.11 14.34 15.41
CA TYR A 298 -9.85 15.39 16.40
C TYR A 298 -8.56 16.18 16.13
N ASN A 299 -7.52 15.53 15.57
CA ASN A 299 -6.22 16.15 15.34
C ASN A 299 -6.22 17.16 14.18
N ARG A 300 -7.27 17.15 13.35
CA ARG A 300 -7.45 18.10 12.23
C ARG A 300 -8.28 19.33 12.60
N HIS A 301 -8.43 19.60 13.88
CA HIS A 301 -9.13 20.77 14.38
C HIS A 301 -8.27 21.54 15.39
N ARG A 302 -8.29 22.87 15.29
CA ARG A 302 -7.52 23.77 16.17
C ARG A 302 -8.45 24.41 17.20
N GLY A 303 -7.95 24.58 18.42
CA GLY A 303 -8.70 25.25 19.48
C GLY A 303 -9.97 24.51 19.90
N VAL A 304 -10.00 23.18 19.76
CA VAL A 304 -11.12 22.37 20.23
C VAL A 304 -11.27 22.57 21.74
N TYR A 305 -12.50 22.84 22.17
CA TYR A 305 -12.83 23.04 23.57
C TYR A 305 -13.94 22.08 23.98
N TYR A 306 -13.95 21.74 25.26
CA TYR A 306 -14.95 20.85 25.84
C TYR A 306 -16.14 21.66 26.37
N ASP A 307 -17.36 21.24 26.03
CA ASP A 307 -18.61 21.74 26.60
C ASP A 307 -19.22 20.67 27.53
N ASN A 308 -19.49 21.06 28.78
CA ASN A 308 -20.14 20.23 29.78
C ASN A 308 -21.68 20.29 29.73
N ASN A 309 -22.25 21.16 28.89
CA ASN A 309 -23.69 21.21 28.68
C ASN A 309 -24.17 20.00 27.89
N VAL A 310 -25.40 19.53 28.13
CA VAL A 310 -25.95 18.37 27.42
C VAL A 310 -26.35 18.75 25.98
N PRO A 311 -25.90 18.02 24.94
CA PRO A 311 -24.99 16.87 24.99
C PRO A 311 -23.54 17.28 25.27
N CYS A 312 -22.91 16.62 26.26
CA CYS A 312 -21.54 16.89 26.63
C CYS A 312 -20.58 16.37 25.56
N GLY A 313 -19.48 17.09 25.36
CA GLY A 313 -18.46 16.68 24.41
C GLY A 313 -17.58 17.83 23.93
N SER A 314 -16.79 17.56 22.90
CA SER A 314 -15.82 18.51 22.34
C SER A 314 -16.36 19.20 21.10
N HIS A 315 -16.12 20.51 20.97
CA HIS A 315 -16.56 21.32 19.83
C HIS A 315 -15.40 21.97 19.11
N CYS A 316 -15.42 21.90 17.78
CA CYS A 316 -14.58 22.75 16.95
C CYS A 316 -15.20 24.15 16.82
N PRO A 317 -14.52 25.22 17.28
CA PRO A 317 -15.07 26.58 17.18
C PRO A 317 -15.13 27.12 15.73
N HIS A 318 -14.46 26.46 14.78
CA HIS A 318 -14.29 26.96 13.43
C HIS A 318 -15.28 26.38 12.42
N CYS A 319 -15.52 25.07 12.45
CA CYS A 319 -16.47 24.41 11.54
C CYS A 319 -17.73 23.89 12.23
N GLY A 320 -17.77 23.87 13.56
CA GLY A 320 -18.92 23.37 14.31
C GLY A 320 -19.03 21.84 14.41
N THR A 321 -18.01 21.09 13.98
CA THR A 321 -17.94 19.65 14.27
C THR A 321 -18.00 19.42 15.78
N PHE A 322 -18.75 18.40 16.18
CA PHE A 322 -19.00 18.03 17.56
C PHE A 322 -18.70 16.55 17.78
N TRP A 323 -17.89 16.26 18.79
CA TRP A 323 -17.59 14.91 19.26
C TRP A 323 -18.31 14.70 20.59
N ILE A 324 -19.31 13.84 20.60
CA ILE A 324 -20.05 13.46 21.80
C ILE A 324 -19.14 12.56 22.66
N ASP A 325 -19.16 12.80 23.97
CA ASP A 325 -18.50 11.96 24.98
C ASP A 325 -19.18 10.60 25.22
#